data_AF-A0A931YZS4-F1
#
_entry.id   AF-A0A931YZS4-F1
#
_cell.length_a   1.000
_cell.length_b   1.000
_cell.length_c   1.000
_cell.angle_alpha   90.00
_cell.angle_beta   90.00
_cell.angle_gamma   90.00
#
_symmetry.space_group_name_H-M   'P 1'
#
loop_
_entity.id
_entity.type
_entity.pdbx_description
1 polymer ?
#
loop_
_entity_poly.entity_id
_entity_poly.type
_entity_poly.pdbx_seq_one_letter_code
_entity_poly.pdbx_strand_id
1 'polypeptide(L)'
;MAVRPPPDALGRAYRTARAVGGAMVLSLAVFAVVVAQIRRANAPFAGFAPGVPHDLLRWIFAAFALADLWLVRFMRTKILANAALPPVQRLLSAAIVGLANCEAIALYGFVLFVLAGRVTDYYVFAGLALLGFALYFPRRQAWEDWLGSQPRR
;
A
#
# COMPACT_ATOMS: atom_id res chain seq x y z
N MET A 1 -9.75 -18.39 30.28
CA MET A 1 -9.49 -19.37 29.20
C MET A 1 -9.63 -18.64 27.86
N ALA A 2 -8.54 -18.16 27.27
CA ALA A 2 -8.61 -17.59 25.92
C ALA A 2 -8.84 -18.71 24.89
N VAL A 3 -10.06 -18.73 24.35
CA VAL A 3 -10.45 -19.61 23.26
C VAL A 3 -9.64 -19.24 22.02
N ARG A 4 -8.89 -20.20 21.48
CA ARG A 4 -8.23 -20.07 20.17
C ARG A 4 -9.31 -19.58 19.20
N PRO A 5 -9.11 -18.47 18.45
CA PRO A 5 -10.11 -18.03 17.50
C PRO A 5 -10.42 -19.19 16.56
N PRO A 6 -11.71 -19.43 16.25
CA PRO A 6 -12.08 -20.61 15.50
C PRO A 6 -11.37 -20.56 14.13
N PRO A 7 -10.87 -21.70 13.64
CA PRO A 7 -9.96 -21.74 12.48
C PRO A 7 -10.58 -21.14 11.20
N ASP A 8 -11.91 -21.07 11.14
CA ASP A 8 -12.68 -20.42 10.08
C ASP A 8 -12.50 -18.89 10.06
N ALA A 9 -12.35 -18.24 11.22
CA ALA A 9 -12.22 -16.80 11.34
C ALA A 9 -10.89 -16.28 10.78
N LEU A 10 -9.79 -16.98 11.06
CA LEU A 10 -8.48 -16.66 10.50
C LEU A 10 -8.49 -16.81 8.97
N GLY A 11 -9.07 -17.91 8.47
CA GLY A 11 -9.20 -18.17 7.05
C GLY A 11 -10.03 -17.10 6.33
N ARG A 12 -11.15 -16.67 6.91
CA ARG A 12 -11.98 -15.56 6.39
C ARG A 12 -11.17 -14.26 6.32
N ALA A 13 -10.57 -13.84 7.43
CA ALA A 13 -9.79 -12.61 7.49
C ALA A 13 -8.63 -12.60 6.49
N TYR A 14 -7.93 -13.73 6.35
CA TYR A 14 -6.85 -13.87 5.38
C TYR A 14 -7.33 -13.72 3.93
N ARG A 15 -8.46 -14.35 3.58
CA ARG A 15 -9.06 -14.20 2.23
C ARG A 15 -9.47 -12.76 1.97
N THR A 16 -10.07 -12.08 2.95
CA THR A 16 -10.41 -10.66 2.84
C THR A 16 -9.16 -9.81 2.61
N ALA A 17 -8.10 -10.00 3.41
CA ALA A 17 -6.86 -9.23 3.24
C ALA A 17 -6.21 -9.47 1.86
N ARG A 18 -6.22 -10.70 1.36
CA ARG A 18 -5.73 -11.02 0.01
C ARG A 18 -6.58 -10.39 -1.08
N ALA A 19 -7.90 -10.41 -0.94
CA ALA A 19 -8.81 -9.82 -1.92
C ALA A 19 -8.61 -8.30 -1.99
N VAL A 20 -8.52 -7.63 -0.83
CA VAL A 20 -8.23 -6.19 -0.74
C VAL A 20 -6.86 -5.88 -1.33
N GLY A 21 -5.81 -6.62 -0.93
CA GLY A 21 -4.47 -6.43 -1.48
C GLY A 21 -4.40 -6.67 -2.99
N GLY A 22 -5.12 -7.67 -3.50
CA GLY A 22 -5.23 -7.90 -4.94
C GLY A 22 -5.94 -6.77 -5.67
N ALA A 23 -7.01 -6.21 -5.09
CA ALA A 23 -7.72 -5.05 -5.63
C ALA A 23 -6.84 -3.80 -5.65
N MET A 24 -6.06 -3.56 -4.59
CA MET A 24 -5.08 -2.45 -4.52
C MET A 24 -3.94 -2.63 -5.53
N VAL A 25 -3.47 -3.85 -5.78
CA VAL A 25 -2.48 -4.07 -6.85
C VAL A 25 -3.10 -3.84 -8.23
N LEU A 26 -4.35 -4.25 -8.42
CA LEU A 26 -5.08 -4.02 -9.67
C LEU A 26 -5.35 -2.52 -9.92
N SER A 27 -5.55 -1.72 -8.87
CA SER A 27 -5.75 -0.27 -9.01
C SER A 27 -4.55 0.42 -9.67
N LEU A 28 -3.32 -0.08 -9.48
CA LEU A 28 -2.14 0.42 -10.20
C LEU A 28 -2.27 0.20 -11.72
N ALA A 29 -2.88 -0.89 -12.17
CA ALA A 29 -3.17 -1.07 -13.59
C ALA A 29 -4.21 -0.04 -14.07
N VAL A 30 -5.22 0.25 -13.25
CA VAL A 30 -6.22 1.28 -13.54
C VAL A 30 -5.57 2.66 -13.64
N PHE A 31 -4.70 3.05 -12.71
CA PHE A 31 -3.95 4.30 -12.79
C PHE A 31 -3.10 4.37 -14.06
N ALA A 32 -2.44 3.27 -14.46
CA ALA A 32 -1.68 3.21 -15.70
C ALA A 32 -2.55 3.45 -16.94
N VAL A 33 -3.76 2.88 -16.97
CA VAL A 33 -4.75 3.14 -18.02
C VAL A 33 -5.15 4.62 -18.03
N VAL A 34 -5.43 5.21 -16.87
CA VAL A 34 -5.79 6.64 -16.76
C VAL A 34 -4.64 7.52 -17.27
N VAL A 35 -3.40 7.26 -16.87
CA VAL A 35 -2.19 7.95 -17.39
C VAL A 35 -2.13 7.87 -18.92
N ALA A 36 -2.34 6.69 -19.48
CA ALA A 36 -2.34 6.48 -20.93
C ALA A 36 -3.47 7.25 -21.64
N GLN A 37 -4.67 7.30 -21.07
CA GLN A 37 -5.81 8.03 -21.62
C GLN A 37 -5.58 9.55 -21.57
N ILE A 38 -5.14 10.09 -20.43
CA ILE A 38 -4.82 11.52 -20.28
C ILE A 38 -3.79 11.95 -21.32
N ARG A 39 -2.71 11.17 -21.47
CA ARG A 39 -1.65 11.45 -22.43
C ARG A 39 -2.15 11.46 -23.88
N ARG A 40 -3.03 10.51 -24.24
CA ARG A 40 -3.59 10.41 -25.60
C ARG A 40 -4.56 11.56 -25.90
N ALA A 41 -5.41 11.92 -24.95
CA ALA A 41 -6.42 12.96 -25.13
C ALA A 41 -5.84 14.38 -25.17
N ASN A 42 -4.70 14.63 -24.51
CA ASN A 42 -4.13 15.96 -24.34
C ASN A 42 -2.75 16.12 -25.00
N ALA A 43 -2.47 15.40 -26.09
CA ALA A 43 -1.14 15.42 -26.72
C ALA A 43 -0.83 16.79 -27.38
N PRO A 44 0.34 17.43 -27.09
CA PRO A 44 1.36 17.04 -26.11
C PRO A 44 0.98 17.43 -24.67
N PHE A 45 0.96 16.46 -23.77
CA PHE A 45 0.57 16.70 -22.38
C PHE A 45 1.76 17.20 -21.55
N ALA A 46 1.76 18.49 -21.21
CA ALA A 46 2.78 19.13 -20.37
C ALA A 46 2.43 19.11 -18.86
N GLY A 47 1.37 18.39 -18.48
CA GLY A 47 0.79 18.46 -17.14
C GLY A 47 -0.25 19.58 -17.01
N PHE A 48 -1.07 19.52 -15.95
CA PHE A 48 -2.08 20.54 -15.65
C PHE A 48 -1.49 21.77 -14.92
N ALA A 49 -0.25 21.69 -14.44
CA ALA A 49 0.41 22.77 -13.72
C ALA A 49 1.89 22.92 -14.16
N PRO A 50 2.15 23.33 -15.43
CA PRO A 50 3.49 23.31 -16.01
C PRO A 50 4.50 24.27 -15.35
N GLY A 51 4.05 25.25 -14.55
CA GLY A 51 4.92 26.20 -13.85
C GLY A 51 5.43 25.73 -12.48
N VAL A 52 5.02 24.55 -12.01
CA VAL A 52 5.45 24.01 -10.71
C VAL A 52 6.88 23.49 -10.80
N PRO A 53 7.75 23.72 -9.80
CA PRO A 53 9.12 23.20 -9.79
C PRO A 53 9.11 21.66 -9.67
N HIS A 54 9.07 21.00 -10.82
CA HIS A 54 8.87 19.56 -10.94
C HIS A 54 9.93 18.75 -10.17
N ASP A 55 11.20 19.11 -10.32
CA ASP A 55 12.30 18.38 -9.68
C ASP A 55 12.23 18.46 -8.15
N LEU A 56 11.88 19.63 -7.61
CA LEU A 56 11.69 19.80 -6.17
C LEU A 56 10.54 18.92 -5.67
N LEU A 57 9.39 18.94 -6.36
CA LEU A 57 8.23 18.14 -5.97
C LEU A 57 8.53 16.64 -6.03
N ARG A 58 9.27 16.21 -7.06
CA ARG A 58 9.72 14.83 -7.20
C ARG A 58 10.59 14.39 -6.01
N TRP A 59 11.52 15.24 -5.57
CA TRP A 59 12.34 14.94 -4.39
C TRP A 59 11.53 14.90 -3.10
N ILE A 60 10.56 15.81 -2.92
CA ILE A 60 9.65 15.80 -1.77
C ILE A 60 8.83 14.51 -1.74
N PHE A 61 8.25 14.10 -2.87
CA PHE A 61 7.46 12.88 -2.95
C PHE A 61 8.31 11.62 -2.82
N ALA A 62 9.55 11.63 -3.32
CA ALA A 62 10.50 10.55 -3.08
C ALA A 62 10.83 10.43 -1.58
N ALA A 63 11.03 11.55 -0.89
CA ALA A 63 11.22 11.57 0.56
C ALA A 63 9.98 11.03 1.31
N PHE A 64 8.77 11.41 0.87
CA PHE A 64 7.53 10.87 1.43
C PHE A 64 7.38 9.37 1.18
N ALA A 65 7.70 8.88 -0.02
CA ALA A 65 7.69 7.44 -0.28
C ALA A 65 8.64 6.67 0.65
N LEU A 66 9.83 7.20 0.91
CA LEU A 66 10.76 6.60 1.87
C LEU A 66 10.23 6.68 3.32
N ALA A 67 9.64 7.82 3.70
CA ALA A 67 9.01 7.99 5.00
C ALA A 67 7.84 7.02 5.21
N ASP A 68 7.04 6.76 4.17
CA ASP A 68 5.92 5.82 4.18
C ASP A 68 6.39 4.39 4.42
N LEU A 69 7.53 3.98 3.85
CA LEU A 69 8.10 2.65 4.14
C LEU A 69 8.45 2.48 5.63
N TRP A 70 8.93 3.54 6.27
CA TRP A 70 9.16 3.56 7.71
C TRP A 70 7.83 3.58 8.49
N LEU A 71 6.88 4.39 8.05
CA LEU A 71 5.55 4.54 8.65
C LEU A 71 4.77 3.21 8.66
N VAL A 72 4.86 2.42 7.58
CA VAL A 72 4.27 1.06 7.51
C VAL A 72 4.76 0.21 8.67
N ARG A 73 6.06 0.21 8.92
CA ARG A 73 6.67 -0.62 9.97
C ARG A 73 6.26 -0.14 11.37
N PHE A 74 6.21 1.18 11.56
CA PHE A 74 5.72 1.78 12.80
C PHE A 74 4.23 1.45 13.06
N MET A 75 3.36 1.71 12.08
CA MET A 75 1.92 1.45 12.17
C MET A 75 1.62 -0.03 12.40
N ARG A 76 2.28 -0.93 11.65
CA ARG A 76 2.12 -2.38 11.82
C ARG A 76 2.47 -2.83 13.23
N THR A 77 3.56 -2.31 13.79
CA THR A 77 3.98 -2.62 15.16
C THR A 77 2.94 -2.15 16.18
N LYS A 78 2.44 -0.92 16.04
CA LYS A 78 1.42 -0.36 16.93
C LYS A 78 0.08 -1.12 16.85
N ILE A 79 -0.36 -1.47 15.65
CA ILE A 79 -1.62 -2.21 15.44
C ILE A 79 -1.54 -3.61 16.04
N LEU A 80 -0.43 -4.33 15.83
CA LEU A 80 -0.24 -5.68 16.38
C LEU A 80 -0.14 -5.67 17.91
N ALA A 81 0.41 -4.60 18.50
CA ALA A 81 0.49 -4.41 19.93
C ALA A 81 -0.84 -3.98 20.58
N ASN A 82 -1.87 -3.60 19.80
CA ASN A 82 -3.10 -3.04 20.34
C ASN A 82 -3.96 -4.09 21.07
N ALA A 83 -3.79 -4.19 22.38
CA ALA A 83 -4.47 -5.14 23.26
C ALA A 83 -6.00 -5.10 23.18
N ALA A 84 -6.59 -3.96 22.83
CA ALA A 84 -8.05 -3.77 22.76
C ALA A 84 -8.71 -4.51 21.57
N LEU A 85 -7.94 -4.83 20.52
CA LEU A 85 -8.47 -5.53 19.36
C LEU A 85 -8.32 -7.05 19.50
N PRO A 86 -9.26 -7.86 18.97
CA PRO A 86 -9.08 -9.28 18.81
C PRO A 86 -7.83 -9.61 17.96
N PRO A 87 -7.08 -10.69 18.24
CA PRO A 87 -5.83 -11.02 17.54
C PRO A 87 -5.95 -11.10 16.01
N VAL A 88 -7.02 -11.73 15.50
CA VAL A 88 -7.29 -11.84 14.06
C VAL A 88 -7.56 -10.47 13.43
N GLN A 89 -8.27 -9.60 14.13
CA GLN A 89 -8.57 -8.25 13.67
C GLN A 89 -7.29 -7.40 13.59
N ARG A 90 -6.36 -7.54 14.54
CA ARG A 90 -5.05 -6.87 14.47
C ARG A 90 -4.27 -7.25 13.21
N LEU A 91 -4.22 -8.54 12.89
CA LEU A 91 -3.55 -9.03 11.68
C LEU A 91 -4.19 -8.48 10.40
N LEU A 92 -5.52 -8.48 10.33
CA LEU A 92 -6.27 -7.95 9.21
C LEU A 92 -6.01 -6.44 9.04
N SER A 93 -6.18 -5.64 10.10
CA SER A 93 -5.95 -4.20 10.07
C SER A 93 -4.50 -3.87 9.73
N ALA A 94 -3.53 -4.58 10.32
CA ALA A 94 -2.11 -4.37 10.04
C ALA A 94 -1.76 -4.66 8.58
N ALA A 95 -2.36 -5.69 7.97
CA ALA A 95 -2.16 -6.00 6.56
C ALA A 95 -2.78 -4.95 5.64
N ILE A 96 -4.05 -4.57 5.86
CA ILE A 96 -4.72 -3.56 5.03
C ILE A 96 -4.00 -2.22 5.13
N VAL A 97 -3.64 -1.77 6.32
CA VAL A 97 -2.91 -0.50 6.51
C VAL A 97 -1.55 -0.56 5.81
N GLY A 98 -0.80 -1.66 5.95
CA GLY A 98 0.48 -1.82 5.26
C GLY A 98 0.35 -1.75 3.74
N LEU A 99 -0.67 -2.42 3.18
CA LEU A 99 -0.95 -2.42 1.74
C LEU A 99 -1.40 -1.03 1.24
N ALA A 100 -2.27 -0.34 1.99
CA ALA A 100 -2.75 1.00 1.64
C ALA A 100 -1.61 2.04 1.61
N ASN A 101 -0.65 1.96 2.54
CA ASN A 101 0.55 2.81 2.50
C ASN A 101 1.44 2.48 1.28
N CYS A 102 1.53 1.21 0.86
CA CYS A 102 2.24 0.86 -0.37
C CYS A 102 1.54 1.46 -1.60
N GLU A 103 0.21 1.46 -1.63
CA GLU A 103 -0.58 2.10 -2.68
C GLU A 103 -0.38 3.63 -2.72
N ALA A 104 -0.25 4.29 -1.56
CA ALA A 104 0.00 5.72 -1.46
C ALA A 104 1.28 6.15 -2.21
N ILE A 105 2.32 5.31 -2.20
CA ILE A 105 3.54 5.54 -2.98
C ILE A 105 3.22 5.68 -4.48
N ALA A 106 2.38 4.80 -5.04
CA ALA A 106 1.96 4.89 -6.43
C ALA A 106 1.14 6.16 -6.72
N LEU A 107 0.31 6.61 -5.76
CA LEU A 107 -0.44 7.86 -5.88
C LEU A 107 0.48 9.08 -5.99
N TYR A 108 1.62 9.10 -5.31
CA TYR A 108 2.59 10.19 -5.46
C TYR A 108 3.10 10.32 -6.89
N GLY A 109 3.46 9.20 -7.52
CA GLY A 109 3.86 9.17 -8.93
C GLY A 109 2.73 9.58 -9.88
N PHE A 110 1.49 9.16 -9.57
CA PHE A 110 0.32 9.56 -10.34
C PHE A 110 0.10 11.07 -10.28
N VAL A 111 0.17 11.66 -9.09
CA VAL A 111 0.05 13.12 -8.91
C VAL A 111 1.17 13.87 -9.62
N LEU A 112 2.42 13.39 -9.58
CA LEU A 112 3.53 13.99 -10.34
C LEU A 112 3.27 13.97 -11.85
N PHE A 113 2.76 12.86 -12.38
CA PHE A 113 2.38 12.78 -13.79
C PHE A 113 1.28 13.78 -14.13
N VAL A 114 0.23 13.88 -13.30
CA VAL A 114 -0.88 14.81 -13.53
C VAL A 114 -0.38 16.26 -13.53
N LEU A 115 0.55 16.62 -12.64
CA LEU A 115 1.07 17.98 -12.53
C LEU A 115 2.05 18.36 -13.64
N ALA A 116 2.97 17.47 -14.00
CA ALA A 116 4.12 17.78 -14.88
C ALA A 116 4.16 17.00 -16.20
N GLY A 117 3.21 16.08 -16.45
CA GLY A 117 3.06 15.33 -17.70
C GLY A 117 4.06 14.19 -17.92
N ARG A 118 5.05 14.02 -17.04
CA ARG A 118 6.11 13.01 -17.18
C ARG A 118 5.65 11.62 -16.76
N VAL A 119 5.40 10.78 -17.75
CA VAL A 119 4.93 9.40 -17.59
C VAL A 119 5.90 8.53 -16.76
N THR A 120 7.20 8.83 -16.83
CA THR A 120 8.23 8.10 -16.07
C THR A 120 8.03 8.19 -14.57
N ASP A 121 7.49 9.28 -14.04
CA ASP A 121 7.31 9.44 -12.59
C ASP A 121 6.25 8.48 -12.07
N TYR A 122 5.13 8.32 -12.79
CA TYR A 122 4.14 7.32 -12.44
C TYR A 122 4.74 5.91 -12.37
N TYR A 123 5.48 5.49 -13.40
CA TYR A 123 6.03 4.12 -13.44
C TYR A 123 7.12 3.85 -12.41
N VAL A 124 7.95 4.84 -12.07
CA VAL A 124 8.98 4.69 -11.02
C VAL A 124 8.32 4.44 -9.67
N PHE A 125 7.36 5.29 -9.29
CA PHE A 125 6.66 5.16 -8.01
C PHE A 125 5.73 3.95 -7.97
N ALA A 126 5.08 3.59 -9.09
CA ALA A 126 4.30 2.36 -9.20
C ALA A 126 5.19 1.12 -9.04
N GLY A 127 6.41 1.13 -9.61
CA GLY A 127 7.40 0.07 -9.39
C GLY A 127 7.78 -0.07 -7.91
N LEU A 128 8.04 1.05 -7.23
CA LEU A 128 8.31 1.06 -5.78
C LEU A 128 7.12 0.55 -4.96
N ALA A 129 5.90 0.97 -5.31
CA ALA A 129 4.67 0.48 -4.68
C ALA A 129 4.52 -1.04 -4.85
N LEU A 130 4.76 -1.58 -6.05
CA LEU A 130 4.74 -3.03 -6.32
C LEU A 130 5.78 -3.80 -5.50
N LEU A 131 6.98 -3.25 -5.32
CA LEU A 131 7.97 -3.83 -4.41
C LEU A 131 7.45 -3.83 -2.98
N GLY A 132 6.85 -2.72 -2.52
CA GLY A 132 6.18 -2.63 -1.22
C GLY A 132 5.10 -3.70 -1.05
N PHE A 133 4.21 -3.84 -2.04
CA PHE A 133 3.20 -4.89 -2.07
C PHE A 133 3.82 -6.28 -1.93
N ALA A 134 4.87 -6.61 -2.68
CA ALA A 134 5.53 -7.91 -2.61
C ALA A 134 6.11 -8.21 -1.21
N LEU A 135 6.64 -7.19 -0.53
CA LEU A 135 7.20 -7.30 0.81
C LEU A 135 6.13 -7.43 1.90
N TYR A 136 5.03 -6.69 1.78
CA TYR A 136 3.99 -6.59 2.80
C TYR A 136 2.74 -7.43 2.52
N PHE A 137 2.66 -8.13 1.39
CA PHE A 137 1.52 -8.96 1.04
C PHE A 137 1.23 -10.00 2.13
N PRO A 138 -0.05 -10.21 2.52
CA PRO A 138 -0.39 -11.13 3.59
C PRO A 138 0.01 -12.56 3.23
N ARG A 139 0.84 -13.16 4.09
CA ARG A 139 1.26 -14.57 4.03
C ARG A 139 0.63 -15.33 5.18
N ARG A 140 -0.05 -16.44 4.86
CA ARG A 140 -0.82 -17.23 5.84
C ARG A 140 0.09 -17.77 6.96
N GLN A 141 1.25 -18.32 6.59
CA GLN A 141 2.23 -18.87 7.53
C GLN A 141 2.63 -17.81 8.58
N ALA A 142 3.00 -16.60 8.15
CA ALA A 142 3.38 -15.53 9.06
C ALA A 142 2.26 -15.12 10.06
N TRP A 143 0.99 -15.28 9.68
CA TRP A 143 -0.14 -15.01 10.57
C TRP A 143 -0.34 -16.14 11.59
N GLU A 144 -0.20 -17.39 11.16
CA GLU A 144 -0.27 -18.58 12.02
C GLU A 144 0.88 -18.59 13.03
N ASP A 145 2.11 -18.27 12.59
CA ASP A 145 3.29 -18.13 13.44
C ASP A 145 3.11 -17.03 14.48
N TRP A 146 2.62 -15.85 14.06
CA TRP A 146 2.36 -14.74 14.97
C TRP A 146 1.33 -15.11 16.04
N LEU A 147 0.22 -15.78 15.66
CA LEU A 147 -0.78 -16.27 16.62
C LEU A 147 -0.23 -17.35 17.55
N GLY A 148 0.67 -18.22 17.06
CA GLY A 148 1.34 -19.23 17.88
C GLY A 148 2.33 -18.64 18.89
N SER A 149 2.95 -17.50 18.54
CA SER A 149 3.90 -16.79 19.41
C SER A 149 3.26 -15.93 20.50
N GLN A 150 1.94 -15.71 20.45
CA GLN A 150 1.24 -14.94 21.47
C GLN A 150 1.22 -15.71 22.81
N PRO A 151 1.59 -15.07 23.95
CA PRO A 151 1.53 -15.70 25.25
C PRO A 151 0.09 -16.14 25.54
N ARG A 152 -0.08 -17.40 25.97
CA ARG A 152 -1.36 -17.92 26.47
C ARG A 152 -1.75 -17.12 27.72
N ARG A 153 -2.54 -16.06 27.56
CA ARG A 153 -3.15 -15.32 28.67
C ARG A 153 -4.61 -15.73 28.80
#